data_AF-A0A318JW85-F1
#
_entry.id   AF-A0A318JW85-F1
#
_cell.length_a   1.000
_cell.length_b   1.000
_cell.length_c   1.000
_cell.angle_alpha   90.00
_cell.angle_beta   90.00
_cell.angle_gamma   90.00
#
_symmetry.space_group_name_H-M   'P 1'
#
loop_
_entity.id
_entity.type
_entity.pdbx_description
1 polymer ?
#
loop_
_entity_poly.entity_id
_entity_poly.type
_entity_poly.pdbx_seq_one_letter_code
_entity_poly.pdbx_strand_id
1 'polypeptide(L)'
;MARLRPLRPSGSAALASTAVALATLLTAGVATARPIGPFDVGGAIEAEYDQAGGGGALGDPTTPESDAAGGGKFQDFARNATIYWHPDTGAHQVGGPILDKWRALGAETGGLRYPVTREEATPVKPGRFNQFQGGSIYWSVGTAAHQVGGVIRDKWYALGAENSPLGFPITDEAPAKNNGRYNLFNDGSIYWSKATGAHAVWGSIRTSWEARAGADGPYGYPTSDEYDYENGKAQDFQGGRITWRP
;
A
#
# COMPACT_ATOMS: atom_id res chain seq x y z
N MET A 1 15.01 -14.11 -68.97
CA MET A 1 15.37 -15.33 -68.24
C MET A 1 14.11 -15.89 -67.58
N ALA A 2 13.89 -17.20 -67.77
CA ALA A 2 13.04 -18.15 -67.03
C ALA A 2 11.50 -17.93 -66.87
N ARG A 3 10.80 -19.03 -67.15
CA ARG A 3 9.35 -19.33 -67.05
C ARG A 3 8.84 -19.30 -65.60
N LEU A 4 7.51 -19.19 -65.40
CA LEU A 4 6.73 -20.08 -64.50
C LEU A 4 5.20 -19.86 -64.58
N ARG A 5 4.49 -20.98 -64.74
CA ARG A 5 3.07 -21.31 -64.40
C ARG A 5 2.89 -21.29 -62.85
N PRO A 6 1.75 -21.69 -62.23
CA PRO A 6 0.30 -21.44 -62.43
C PRO A 6 -0.52 -21.35 -61.08
N LEU A 7 -1.87 -21.46 -61.17
CA LEU A 7 -2.85 -22.07 -60.24
C LEU A 7 -3.26 -21.42 -58.88
N ARG A 8 -4.59 -21.47 -58.63
CA ARG A 8 -5.36 -21.18 -57.39
C ARG A 8 -4.91 -22.05 -56.19
N PRO A 9 -5.23 -21.65 -54.94
CA PRO A 9 -6.22 -22.43 -54.13
C PRO A 9 -7.14 -21.59 -53.22
N SER A 10 -8.41 -21.99 -53.00
CA SER A 10 -8.99 -22.60 -51.77
C SER A 10 -9.38 -21.57 -50.69
N GLY A 11 -10.60 -21.48 -50.16
CA GLY A 11 -11.46 -22.54 -49.65
C GLY A 11 -11.35 -22.54 -48.12
N SER A 12 -12.33 -22.00 -47.40
CA SER A 12 -12.41 -22.13 -45.94
C SER A 12 -13.85 -22.44 -45.54
N ALA A 13 -14.03 -23.66 -45.02
CA ALA A 13 -15.24 -24.17 -44.44
C ALA A 13 -15.40 -23.64 -43.00
N ALA A 14 -16.61 -23.27 -42.61
CA ALA A 14 -16.96 -22.93 -41.24
C ALA A 14 -17.34 -24.20 -40.48
N LEU A 15 -16.67 -24.45 -39.34
CA LEU A 15 -17.06 -25.46 -38.36
C LEU A 15 -17.85 -24.76 -37.25
N ALA A 16 -19.08 -25.20 -37.02
CA ALA A 16 -19.90 -24.77 -35.90
C ALA A 16 -19.63 -25.66 -34.69
N SER A 17 -19.19 -25.07 -33.58
CA SER A 17 -18.91 -25.76 -32.32
C SER A 17 -20.09 -25.54 -31.36
N THR A 18 -20.85 -26.60 -31.05
CA THR A 18 -21.88 -26.58 -30.01
C THR A 18 -21.24 -26.70 -28.63
N ALA A 19 -21.41 -25.69 -27.77
CA ALA A 19 -21.01 -25.75 -26.37
C ALA A 19 -22.15 -26.32 -25.50
N VAL A 20 -21.86 -27.39 -24.75
CA VAL A 20 -22.74 -27.93 -23.71
C VAL A 20 -22.37 -27.23 -22.40
N ALA A 21 -23.30 -26.49 -21.80
CA ALA A 21 -23.13 -25.91 -20.47
C ALA A 21 -23.64 -26.89 -19.40
N LEU A 22 -22.73 -27.45 -18.59
CA LEU A 22 -23.08 -28.09 -17.33
C LEU A 22 -23.25 -27.00 -16.26
N ALA A 23 -24.46 -26.86 -15.72
CA ALA A 23 -24.70 -26.05 -14.53
C ALA A 23 -24.45 -26.88 -13.28
N THR A 24 -23.33 -26.65 -12.60
CA THR A 24 -23.09 -27.14 -11.24
C THR A 24 -23.80 -26.23 -10.24
N LEU A 25 -24.84 -26.74 -9.58
CA LEU A 25 -25.44 -26.10 -8.40
C LEU A 25 -24.47 -26.27 -7.21
N LEU A 26 -23.74 -25.20 -6.88
CA LEU A 26 -23.00 -25.12 -5.61
C LEU A 26 -24.02 -24.85 -4.49
N THR A 27 -24.37 -25.87 -3.71
CA THR A 27 -24.96 -25.63 -2.39
C THR A 27 -23.85 -25.03 -1.52
N ALA A 28 -23.92 -23.72 -1.28
CA ALA A 28 -23.07 -23.06 -0.29
C ALA A 28 -23.40 -23.64 1.09
N GLY A 29 -22.64 -24.65 1.52
CA GLY A 29 -22.67 -25.09 2.91
C GLY A 29 -22.24 -23.91 3.78
N VAL A 30 -23.00 -23.63 4.83
CA VAL A 30 -22.59 -22.66 5.84
C VAL A 30 -21.35 -23.27 6.51
N ALA A 31 -20.16 -22.77 6.17
CA ALA A 31 -18.92 -23.26 6.77
C ALA A 31 -19.04 -23.09 8.28
N THR A 32 -19.13 -24.20 9.00
CA THR A 32 -19.23 -24.23 10.46
C THR A 32 -17.89 -23.82 11.05
N ALA A 33 -17.89 -22.89 12.00
CA ALA A 33 -16.67 -22.46 12.67
C ALA A 33 -15.90 -23.66 13.23
N ARG A 34 -14.58 -23.65 13.04
CA ARG A 34 -13.68 -24.71 13.50
C ARG A 34 -13.11 -24.34 14.87
N PRO A 35 -13.12 -25.26 15.85
CA PRO A 35 -12.40 -25.04 17.10
C PRO A 35 -10.90 -25.03 16.82
N ILE A 36 -10.24 -23.91 17.16
CA ILE A 36 -8.79 -23.76 17.07
C ILE A 36 -8.28 -23.39 18.46
N GLY A 37 -7.66 -24.35 19.15
CA GLY A 37 -7.25 -24.16 20.53
C GLY A 37 -8.45 -23.80 21.42
N PRO A 38 -8.44 -22.66 22.14
CA PRO A 38 -9.48 -22.30 23.09
C PRO A 38 -10.73 -21.64 22.49
N PHE A 39 -10.71 -21.20 21.24
CA PHE A 39 -11.83 -20.49 20.61
C PHE A 39 -12.14 -21.01 19.21
N ASP A 40 -13.39 -20.84 18.79
CA ASP A 40 -13.80 -21.11 17.42
C ASP A 40 -13.31 -19.98 16.50
N VAL A 41 -12.88 -20.36 15.30
CA VAL A 41 -12.55 -19.45 14.19
C VAL A 41 -13.43 -19.86 13.02
N GLY A 42 -14.22 -18.94 12.47
CA GLY A 42 -15.21 -19.27 11.45
C GLY A 42 -15.30 -18.27 10.31
N GLY A 43 -16.09 -18.63 9.30
CA GLY A 43 -16.47 -17.75 8.20
C GLY A 43 -15.28 -17.16 7.44
N ALA A 44 -15.34 -15.86 7.15
CA ALA A 44 -14.28 -15.17 6.41
C ALA A 44 -12.98 -15.04 7.22
N ILE A 45 -13.06 -14.97 8.55
CA ILE A 45 -11.89 -14.91 9.43
C ILE A 45 -11.12 -16.23 9.38
N GLU A 46 -11.81 -17.37 9.39
CA GLU A 46 -11.17 -18.68 9.21
C GLU A 46 -10.51 -18.83 7.84
N ALA A 47 -11.18 -18.38 6.78
CA ALA A 47 -10.63 -18.43 5.44
C ALA A 47 -9.34 -17.59 5.32
N GLU A 48 -9.27 -16.43 5.98
CA GLU A 48 -8.06 -15.62 6.04
C GLU A 48 -6.99 -16.23 6.96
N TYR A 49 -7.39 -16.84 8.08
CA TYR A 49 -6.48 -17.53 8.99
C TYR A 49 -5.71 -18.63 8.26
N ASP A 50 -6.40 -19.47 7.50
CA ASP A 50 -5.78 -20.54 6.71
C ASP A 50 -4.87 -19.98 5.60
N GLN A 51 -5.27 -18.91 4.92
CA GLN A 51 -4.47 -18.25 3.89
C GLN A 51 -3.21 -17.57 4.44
N ALA A 52 -3.28 -17.02 5.65
CA ALA A 52 -2.18 -16.37 6.33
C ALA A 52 -1.19 -17.35 7.00
N GLY A 53 -1.40 -18.67 6.84
CA GLY A 53 -0.51 -19.72 7.35
C GLY A 53 -0.96 -20.35 8.68
N GLY A 54 -2.16 -20.03 9.14
CA GLY A 54 -2.82 -20.63 10.31
C GLY A 54 -1.99 -20.56 11.59
N GLY A 55 -2.11 -21.59 12.43
CA GLY A 55 -1.46 -21.61 13.76
C GLY A 55 0.06 -21.58 13.70
N GLY A 56 0.65 -22.02 12.59
CA GLY A 56 2.08 -21.91 12.33
C GLY A 56 2.57 -20.47 12.20
N ALA A 57 1.72 -19.56 11.73
CA ALA A 57 2.06 -18.14 11.53
C ALA A 57 1.44 -17.23 12.60
N LEU A 58 0.15 -17.38 12.88
CA LEU A 58 -0.64 -16.50 13.75
C LEU A 58 -0.73 -17.03 15.20
N GLY A 59 -0.56 -18.34 15.38
CA GLY A 59 -0.83 -19.02 16.65
C GLY A 59 -2.32 -19.29 16.88
N ASP A 60 -2.65 -19.74 18.09
CA ASP A 60 -4.03 -19.99 18.49
C ASP A 60 -4.77 -18.66 18.70
N PRO A 61 -6.10 -18.62 18.46
CA PRO A 61 -6.91 -17.46 18.82
C PRO A 61 -6.85 -17.22 20.34
N THR A 62 -6.80 -15.95 20.74
CA THR A 62 -6.76 -15.54 22.15
C THR A 62 -8.08 -14.89 22.60
N THR A 63 -8.98 -14.62 21.66
CA THR A 63 -10.33 -14.11 21.91
C THR A 63 -11.33 -14.90 21.06
N PRO A 64 -12.62 -14.91 21.44
CA PRO A 64 -13.67 -15.23 20.47
C PRO A 64 -13.71 -14.14 19.38
N GLU A 65 -14.32 -14.46 18.24
CA GLU A 65 -14.73 -13.45 17.26
C GLU A 65 -15.61 -12.40 17.95
N SER A 66 -15.21 -11.12 17.81
CA SER A 66 -15.82 -9.99 18.50
C SER A 66 -16.22 -8.92 17.49
N ASP A 67 -17.24 -8.12 17.83
CA ASP A 67 -17.67 -7.01 16.97
C ASP A 67 -16.64 -5.87 17.00
N ALA A 68 -16.37 -5.32 15.81
CA ALA A 68 -15.54 -4.12 15.60
C ALA A 68 -16.41 -2.93 15.17
N ALA A 69 -15.88 -1.71 15.31
CA ALA A 69 -16.66 -0.50 15.03
C ALA A 69 -17.11 -0.42 13.55
N GLY A 70 -18.30 0.10 13.28
CA GLY A 70 -18.81 0.23 11.91
C GLY A 70 -19.33 -1.07 11.30
N GLY A 71 -19.57 -2.11 12.10
CA GLY A 71 -20.20 -3.36 11.64
C GLY A 71 -19.21 -4.41 11.11
N GLY A 72 -17.92 -4.23 11.37
CA GLY A 72 -16.94 -5.28 11.16
C GLY A 72 -16.83 -6.22 12.35
N LYS A 73 -15.92 -7.17 12.22
CA LYS A 73 -15.60 -8.18 13.22
C LYS A 73 -14.10 -8.36 13.29
N PHE A 74 -13.61 -8.85 14.40
CA PHE A 74 -12.20 -9.19 14.54
C PHE A 74 -11.96 -10.36 15.48
N GLN A 75 -10.79 -10.96 15.36
CA GLN A 75 -10.30 -11.96 16.29
C GLN A 75 -8.79 -11.80 16.46
N ASP A 76 -8.33 -11.85 17.72
CA ASP A 76 -6.91 -11.76 18.06
C ASP A 76 -6.27 -13.14 18.19
N PHE A 77 -4.97 -13.21 17.88
CA PHE A 77 -4.19 -14.44 17.84
C PHE A 77 -2.86 -14.28 18.61
N ALA A 78 -2.33 -15.40 19.11
CA ALA A 78 -1.25 -15.42 20.09
C ALA A 78 0.09 -14.81 19.63
N ARG A 79 0.37 -14.74 18.32
CA ARG A 79 1.67 -14.27 17.79
C ARG A 79 1.64 -12.81 17.32
N ASN A 80 1.05 -11.94 18.14
CA ASN A 80 0.83 -10.52 17.85
C ASN A 80 0.21 -10.32 16.46
N ALA A 81 -0.89 -11.03 16.21
CA ALA A 81 -1.64 -10.95 14.97
C ALA A 81 -3.13 -10.81 15.26
N THR A 82 -3.84 -10.16 14.35
CA THR A 82 -5.29 -10.02 14.38
C THR A 82 -5.82 -10.20 12.96
N ILE A 83 -7.04 -10.68 12.83
CA ILE A 83 -7.76 -10.68 11.56
C ILE A 83 -9.00 -9.83 11.75
N TYR A 84 -9.11 -8.77 10.94
CA TYR A 84 -10.31 -7.93 10.87
C TYR A 84 -11.08 -8.25 9.61
N TRP A 85 -12.40 -8.37 9.75
CA TRP A 85 -13.35 -8.51 8.65
C TRP A 85 -14.30 -7.31 8.62
N HIS A 86 -14.61 -6.85 7.41
CA HIS A 86 -15.69 -5.89 7.16
C HIS A 86 -16.39 -6.24 5.85
N PRO A 87 -17.72 -6.03 5.70
CA PRO A 87 -18.44 -6.35 4.46
C PRO A 87 -17.83 -5.70 3.21
N ASP A 88 -17.29 -4.49 3.34
CA ASP A 88 -16.72 -3.75 2.20
C ASP A 88 -15.29 -4.16 1.83
N THR A 89 -14.52 -4.76 2.76
CA THR A 89 -13.09 -5.04 2.54
C THR A 89 -12.76 -6.52 2.59
N GLY A 90 -13.59 -7.37 3.19
CA GLY A 90 -13.28 -8.76 3.47
C GLY A 90 -12.43 -8.92 4.73
N ALA A 91 -11.94 -10.14 4.96
CA ALA A 91 -11.09 -10.47 6.11
C ALA A 91 -9.62 -10.30 5.73
N HIS A 92 -8.84 -9.59 6.55
CA HIS A 92 -7.42 -9.38 6.32
C HIS A 92 -6.62 -9.47 7.61
N GLN A 93 -5.51 -10.19 7.55
CA GLN A 93 -4.56 -10.30 8.66
C GLN A 93 -3.69 -9.05 8.77
N VAL A 94 -3.49 -8.57 10.01
CA VAL A 94 -2.54 -7.51 10.38
C VAL A 94 -1.72 -8.01 11.56
N GLY A 95 -0.39 -7.86 11.54
CA GLY A 95 0.47 -8.39 12.59
C GLY A 95 1.71 -7.57 12.91
N GLY A 96 2.40 -8.01 13.96
CA GLY A 96 3.68 -7.48 14.39
C GLY A 96 3.71 -5.95 14.54
N PRO A 97 4.82 -5.29 14.15
CA PRO A 97 4.96 -3.84 14.27
C PRO A 97 3.91 -3.02 13.49
N ILE A 98 3.33 -3.59 12.42
CA ILE A 98 2.27 -2.94 11.65
C ILE A 98 0.98 -2.91 12.47
N LEU A 99 0.63 -4.02 13.11
CA LEU A 99 -0.51 -4.08 14.05
C LEU A 99 -0.33 -3.11 15.21
N ASP A 100 0.86 -3.09 15.81
CA ASP A 100 1.17 -2.19 16.93
C ASP A 100 0.99 -0.72 16.52
N LYS A 101 1.49 -0.34 15.34
CA LYS A 101 1.32 1.01 14.79
C LYS A 101 -0.14 1.32 14.48
N TRP A 102 -0.86 0.40 13.84
CA TRP A 102 -2.26 0.61 13.50
C TRP A 102 -3.13 0.82 14.74
N ARG A 103 -2.93 0.00 15.79
CA ARG A 103 -3.58 0.18 17.10
C ARG A 103 -3.23 1.51 17.75
N ALA A 104 -1.96 1.94 17.71
CA ALA A 104 -1.55 3.24 18.22
C ALA A 104 -2.21 4.42 17.47
N LEU A 105 -2.61 4.22 16.21
CA LEU A 105 -3.34 5.20 15.39
C LEU A 105 -4.87 5.08 15.54
N GLY A 106 -5.38 4.28 16.48
CA GLY A 106 -6.81 4.11 16.75
C GLY A 106 -7.47 2.96 15.99
N ALA A 107 -6.69 2.07 15.37
CA ALA A 107 -7.16 0.91 14.62
C ALA A 107 -8.29 1.26 13.61
N GLU A 108 -9.39 0.52 13.61
CA GLU A 108 -10.52 0.68 12.69
C GLU A 108 -11.32 1.97 12.97
N THR A 109 -11.22 2.53 14.17
CA THR A 109 -11.83 3.83 14.53
C THR A 109 -10.96 5.03 14.13
N GLY A 110 -9.68 4.77 13.83
CA GLY A 110 -8.71 5.77 13.42
C GLY A 110 -8.84 6.18 11.95
N GLY A 111 -7.96 7.08 11.52
CA GLY A 111 -7.95 7.60 10.14
C GLY A 111 -7.67 6.53 9.07
N LEU A 112 -6.99 5.43 9.43
CA LEU A 112 -6.70 4.32 8.52
C LEU A 112 -7.89 3.39 8.27
N ARG A 113 -8.80 3.26 9.23
CA ARG A 113 -9.95 2.33 9.19
C ARG A 113 -9.52 0.88 8.93
N TYR A 114 -10.36 0.10 8.25
CA TYR A 114 -10.15 -1.33 8.03
C TYR A 114 -9.01 -1.65 7.08
N PRO A 115 -8.29 -2.77 7.29
CA PRO A 115 -7.35 -3.31 6.32
C PRO A 115 -8.08 -3.73 5.03
N VAL A 116 -7.39 -3.54 3.89
CA VAL A 116 -7.84 -3.96 2.55
C VAL A 116 -6.90 -4.98 1.91
N THR A 117 -5.74 -5.21 2.52
CA THR A 117 -4.85 -6.32 2.21
C THR A 117 -4.44 -6.99 3.52
N ARG A 118 -4.05 -8.27 3.43
CA ARG A 118 -3.23 -8.91 4.46
C ARG A 118 -1.83 -8.30 4.51
N GLU A 119 -1.06 -8.71 5.51
CA GLU A 119 0.31 -8.26 5.68
C GLU A 119 1.23 -8.95 4.65
N GLU A 120 1.66 -8.19 3.66
CA GLU A 120 2.45 -8.68 2.53
C GLU A 120 3.91 -8.24 2.63
N ALA A 121 4.82 -9.03 2.04
CA ALA A 121 6.20 -8.61 1.88
C ALA A 121 6.30 -7.59 0.74
N THR A 122 7.18 -6.59 0.90
CA THR A 122 7.50 -5.70 -0.21
C THR A 122 8.25 -6.45 -1.33
N PRO A 123 8.01 -6.16 -2.63
CA PRO A 123 8.46 -7.03 -3.71
C PRO A 123 9.98 -7.12 -3.93
N VAL A 124 10.73 -6.05 -3.62
CA VAL A 124 12.16 -5.95 -3.96
C VAL A 124 13.02 -5.72 -2.72
N LYS A 125 12.70 -4.70 -1.92
CA LYS A 125 13.43 -4.40 -0.69
C LYS A 125 12.84 -5.19 0.48
N PRO A 126 13.63 -5.59 1.49
CA PRO A 126 13.11 -6.30 2.65
C PRO A 126 12.23 -5.38 3.52
N GLY A 127 10.95 -5.71 3.60
CA GLY A 127 9.95 -4.96 4.35
C GLY A 127 8.60 -5.68 4.27
N ARG A 128 7.64 -5.17 5.04
CA ARG A 128 6.26 -5.66 5.04
C ARG A 128 5.29 -4.48 5.05
N PHE A 129 4.08 -4.67 4.56
CA PHE A 129 3.06 -3.63 4.56
C PHE A 129 1.65 -4.22 4.66
N ASN A 130 0.74 -3.41 5.19
CA ASN A 130 -0.69 -3.55 4.97
C ASN A 130 -1.21 -2.27 4.31
N GLN A 131 -2.15 -2.44 3.39
CA GLN A 131 -2.99 -1.34 2.94
C GLN A 131 -4.27 -1.32 3.77
N PHE A 132 -4.76 -0.12 4.03
CA PHE A 132 -6.00 0.18 4.72
C PHE A 132 -6.85 1.13 3.86
N GLN A 133 -8.12 1.26 4.19
CA GLN A 133 -9.02 2.16 3.45
C GLN A 133 -8.52 3.61 3.44
N GLY A 134 -7.89 4.07 4.53
CA GLY A 134 -7.40 5.44 4.71
C GLY A 134 -5.92 5.66 4.37
N GLY A 135 -5.17 4.63 3.97
CA GLY A 135 -3.72 4.76 3.75
C GLY A 135 -3.01 3.41 3.79
N SER A 136 -1.71 3.43 4.03
CA SER A 136 -0.92 2.21 4.24
C SER A 136 -0.01 2.38 5.44
N ILE A 137 0.38 1.25 6.05
CA ILE A 137 1.50 1.20 6.97
C ILE A 137 2.57 0.32 6.36
N TYR A 138 3.80 0.83 6.32
CA TYR A 138 4.98 0.10 5.88
C TYR A 138 5.93 -0.08 7.05
N TRP A 139 6.50 -1.27 7.16
CA TRP A 139 7.57 -1.59 8.10
C TRP A 139 8.80 -2.07 7.34
N SER A 140 9.97 -1.61 7.75
CA SER A 140 11.24 -2.16 7.29
C SER A 140 12.28 -2.16 8.41
N VAL A 141 13.30 -3.00 8.27
CA VAL A 141 14.44 -3.02 9.21
C VAL A 141 15.15 -1.68 9.13
N GLY A 142 15.30 -1.04 10.29
CA GLY A 142 15.97 0.27 10.42
C GLY A 142 15.04 1.47 10.33
N THR A 143 13.82 1.34 9.79
CA THR A 143 12.85 2.45 9.74
C THR A 143 11.69 2.32 10.71
N ALA A 144 11.42 1.12 11.25
CA ALA A 144 10.18 0.84 11.98
C ALA A 144 8.91 0.99 11.11
N ALA A 145 7.74 0.85 11.73
CA ALA A 145 6.45 0.92 11.05
C ALA A 145 5.96 2.37 10.96
N HIS A 146 5.55 2.80 9.76
CA HIS A 146 5.11 4.16 9.49
C HIS A 146 3.91 4.25 8.55
N GLN A 147 3.01 5.16 8.86
CA GLN A 147 1.81 5.45 8.08
C GLN A 147 2.08 6.44 6.94
N VAL A 148 1.57 6.13 5.75
CA VAL A 148 1.56 7.03 4.59
C VAL A 148 0.13 7.09 4.03
N GLY A 149 -0.43 8.29 3.88
CA GLY A 149 -1.84 8.50 3.57
C GLY A 149 -2.10 9.47 2.42
N GLY A 150 -3.37 9.45 1.97
CA GLY A 150 -3.93 10.40 1.00
C GLY A 150 -3.04 10.67 -0.22
N VAL A 151 -3.02 11.93 -0.63
CA VAL A 151 -2.29 12.40 -1.82
C VAL A 151 -0.76 12.24 -1.71
N ILE A 152 -0.21 12.14 -0.50
CA ILE A 152 1.22 11.84 -0.31
C ILE A 152 1.51 10.39 -0.67
N ARG A 153 0.65 9.45 -0.22
CA ARG A 153 0.73 8.04 -0.61
C ARG A 153 0.59 7.88 -2.12
N ASP A 154 -0.40 8.55 -2.72
CA ASP A 154 -0.62 8.49 -4.17
C ASP A 154 0.62 8.96 -4.95
N LYS A 155 1.24 10.05 -4.49
CA LYS A 155 2.49 10.56 -5.07
C LYS A 155 3.63 9.58 -4.92
N TRP A 156 3.83 9.02 -3.74
CA TRP A 156 4.87 8.05 -3.47
C TRP A 156 4.72 6.79 -4.32
N TYR A 157 3.48 6.30 -4.47
CA TYR A 157 3.17 5.16 -5.34
C TYR A 157 3.44 5.45 -6.82
N ALA A 158 3.10 6.65 -7.29
CA ALA A 158 3.42 7.08 -8.66
C ALA A 158 4.94 7.11 -8.93
N LEU A 159 5.77 7.27 -7.90
CA LEU A 159 7.24 7.22 -7.99
C LEU A 159 7.81 5.80 -7.85
N GLY A 160 6.97 4.79 -7.62
CA GLY A 160 7.41 3.39 -7.41
C GLY A 160 7.53 2.98 -5.94
N ALA A 161 6.89 3.71 -5.02
CA ALA A 161 6.82 3.41 -3.59
C ALA A 161 8.22 3.19 -2.97
N GLU A 162 8.43 2.11 -2.21
CA GLU A 162 9.71 1.82 -1.55
C GLU A 162 10.85 1.58 -2.55
N ASN A 163 10.53 1.32 -3.81
CA ASN A 163 11.49 1.14 -4.90
C ASN A 163 11.90 2.47 -5.56
N SER A 164 11.20 3.56 -5.24
CA SER A 164 11.57 4.91 -5.66
C SER A 164 12.91 5.35 -5.04
N PRO A 165 13.52 6.45 -5.55
CA PRO A 165 14.66 7.09 -4.91
C PRO A 165 14.41 7.57 -3.47
N LEU A 166 13.17 7.60 -2.99
CA LEU A 166 12.85 8.04 -1.62
C LEU A 166 13.05 6.90 -0.59
N GLY A 167 12.78 5.66 -1.00
CA GLY A 167 12.84 4.50 -0.10
C GLY A 167 11.61 4.36 0.82
N PHE A 168 11.82 3.71 1.97
CA PHE A 168 10.78 3.49 2.98
C PHE A 168 10.48 4.77 3.78
N PRO A 169 9.24 4.94 4.27
CA PRO A 169 8.90 6.02 5.18
C PRO A 169 9.63 5.87 6.53
N ILE A 170 10.04 7.00 7.10
CA ILE A 170 10.67 7.10 8.44
C ILE A 170 9.86 7.98 9.40
N THR A 171 8.74 8.53 8.93
CA THR A 171 7.74 9.21 9.76
C THR A 171 6.35 8.76 9.36
N ASP A 172 5.42 8.83 10.30
CA ASP A 172 4.00 8.93 9.96
C ASP A 172 3.75 10.27 9.22
N GLU A 173 2.57 10.41 8.61
CA GLU A 173 2.21 11.68 7.98
C GLU A 173 2.04 12.77 9.06
N ALA A 174 2.83 13.84 8.96
CA ALA A 174 2.91 14.89 9.96
C ALA A 174 2.44 16.26 9.42
N PRO A 175 1.92 17.15 10.30
CA PRO A 175 1.55 18.50 9.90
C PRO A 175 2.78 19.34 9.54
N ALA A 176 2.66 20.16 8.50
CA ALA A 176 3.62 21.20 8.12
C ALA A 176 2.96 22.59 8.10
N LYS A 177 3.78 23.63 7.96
CA LYS A 177 3.37 25.05 7.96
C LYS A 177 2.23 25.33 6.99
N ASN A 178 1.36 26.30 7.32
CA ASN A 178 0.22 26.69 6.48
C ASN A 178 -0.75 25.54 6.16
N ASN A 179 -0.98 24.66 7.14
CA ASN A 179 -1.88 23.50 7.00
C ASN A 179 -1.45 22.53 5.89
N GLY A 180 -0.15 22.42 5.65
CA GLY A 180 0.43 21.40 4.80
C GLY A 180 0.66 20.10 5.58
N ARG A 181 1.12 19.08 4.86
CA ARG A 181 1.42 17.74 5.38
C ARG A 181 2.70 17.23 4.75
N TYR A 182 3.41 16.33 5.43
CA TYR A 182 4.58 15.69 4.86
C TYR A 182 4.80 14.29 5.41
N ASN A 183 5.50 13.47 4.62
CA ASN A 183 6.20 12.28 5.11
C ASN A 183 7.68 12.42 4.77
N LEU A 184 8.53 11.99 5.70
CA LEU A 184 9.94 11.76 5.42
C LEU A 184 10.17 10.30 5.05
N PHE A 185 11.12 10.09 4.16
CA PHE A 185 11.58 8.79 3.71
C PHE A 185 13.10 8.74 3.90
N ASN A 186 13.69 7.53 3.81
CA ASN A 186 15.13 7.34 3.98
C ASN A 186 15.97 8.37 3.20
N ASP A 187 15.67 8.52 1.91
CA ASP A 187 16.51 9.27 0.97
C ASP A 187 15.78 10.50 0.40
N GLY A 188 14.59 10.82 0.91
CA GLY A 188 13.82 11.97 0.45
C GLY A 188 12.65 12.35 1.33
N SER A 189 11.80 13.23 0.82
CA SER A 189 10.59 13.69 1.49
C SER A 189 9.51 13.98 0.47
N ILE A 190 8.25 13.87 0.87
CA ILE A 190 7.12 14.37 0.09
C ILE A 190 6.39 15.39 0.94
N TYR A 191 6.21 16.59 0.39
CA TYR A 191 5.46 17.66 1.00
C TYR A 191 4.20 17.94 0.18
N TRP A 192 3.10 18.19 0.88
CA TRP A 192 1.82 18.59 0.30
C TRP A 192 1.32 19.88 0.93
N SER A 193 0.75 20.75 0.10
CA SER A 193 -0.13 21.83 0.53
C SER A 193 -1.29 21.97 -0.43
N LYS A 194 -2.39 22.63 0.01
CA LYS A 194 -3.53 22.92 -0.87
C LYS A 194 -3.13 23.72 -2.11
N ALA A 195 -2.12 24.58 -1.99
CA ALA A 195 -1.70 25.47 -3.08
C ALA A 195 -0.77 24.78 -4.08
N THR A 196 0.05 23.83 -3.62
CA THR A 196 1.12 23.24 -4.44
C THR A 196 0.84 21.82 -4.89
N GLY A 197 -0.02 21.08 -4.19
CA GLY A 197 -0.10 19.63 -4.38
C GLY A 197 1.08 18.90 -3.73
N ALA A 198 1.16 17.59 -3.96
CA ALA A 198 2.16 16.70 -3.35
C ALA A 198 3.37 16.54 -4.28
N HIS A 199 4.55 16.91 -3.79
CA HIS A 199 5.80 16.85 -4.55
C HIS A 199 6.92 16.23 -3.73
N ALA A 200 7.72 15.41 -4.41
CA ALA A 200 8.89 14.78 -3.83
C ALA A 200 10.11 15.68 -3.93
N VAL A 201 10.91 15.74 -2.88
CA VAL A 201 12.17 16.47 -2.80
C VAL A 201 13.23 15.49 -2.29
N TRP A 202 14.29 15.25 -3.07
CA TRP A 202 15.32 14.24 -2.76
C TRP A 202 16.71 14.65 -3.28
N GLY A 203 17.73 13.85 -2.97
CA GLY A 203 19.10 14.06 -3.45
C GLY A 203 19.72 15.42 -3.07
N SER A 204 20.62 15.93 -3.92
CA SER A 204 21.35 17.18 -3.67
C SER A 204 20.47 18.43 -3.65
N ILE A 205 19.34 18.41 -4.39
CA ILE A 205 18.34 19.48 -4.34
C ILE A 205 17.72 19.53 -2.94
N ARG A 206 17.32 18.36 -2.38
CA ARG A 206 16.84 18.27 -0.99
C ARG A 206 17.86 18.79 0.00
N THR A 207 19.12 18.35 -0.08
CA THR A 207 20.17 18.82 0.82
C THR A 207 20.29 20.35 0.79
N SER A 208 20.24 20.94 -0.40
CA SER A 208 20.28 22.40 -0.57
C SER A 208 19.05 23.10 0.00
N TRP A 209 17.87 22.51 -0.18
CA TRP A 209 16.61 23.05 0.32
C TRP A 209 16.53 22.97 1.86
N GLU A 210 16.86 21.82 2.45
CA GLU A 210 16.89 21.60 3.91
C GLU A 210 17.92 22.50 4.61
N ALA A 211 19.10 22.69 4.01
CA ALA A 211 20.11 23.63 4.53
C ALA A 211 19.60 25.08 4.61
N ARG A 212 18.50 25.40 3.93
CA ARG A 212 17.81 26.69 3.93
C ARG A 212 16.45 26.60 4.63
N ALA A 213 16.33 25.74 5.63
CA ALA A 213 15.13 25.52 6.45
C ALA A 213 13.93 24.90 5.70
N GLY A 214 14.17 24.25 4.55
CA GLY A 214 13.16 23.47 3.84
C GLY A 214 11.85 24.24 3.57
N ALA A 215 10.72 23.60 3.90
CA ALA A 215 9.39 24.18 3.69
C ALA A 215 9.12 25.42 4.57
N ASP A 216 9.85 25.59 5.67
CA ASP A 216 9.75 26.75 6.55
C ASP A 216 10.62 27.92 6.09
N GLY A 217 11.57 27.66 5.20
CA GLY A 217 12.54 28.59 4.66
C GLY A 217 12.05 29.48 3.52
N PRO A 218 12.94 30.26 2.90
CA PRO A 218 12.59 31.22 1.86
C PRO A 218 12.08 30.57 0.57
N TYR A 219 12.45 29.31 0.29
CA TYR A 219 11.92 28.59 -0.88
C TYR A 219 10.49 28.09 -0.66
N GLY A 220 10.08 27.81 0.58
CA GLY A 220 8.76 27.27 0.87
C GLY A 220 8.54 25.86 0.29
N TYR A 221 7.28 25.55 -0.01
CA TYR A 221 6.89 24.25 -0.55
C TYR A 221 7.37 24.05 -2.00
N PRO A 222 7.72 22.81 -2.39
CA PRO A 222 7.91 22.46 -3.80
C PRO A 222 6.63 22.66 -4.61
N THR A 223 6.76 23.17 -5.84
CA THR A 223 5.68 23.38 -6.81
C THR A 223 5.82 22.51 -8.07
N SER A 224 6.93 21.77 -8.17
CA SER A 224 7.17 20.75 -9.18
C SER A 224 7.87 19.55 -8.55
N ASP A 225 7.90 18.42 -9.25
CA ASP A 225 8.95 17.43 -9.00
C ASP A 225 10.28 17.89 -9.62
N GLU A 226 11.36 17.16 -9.34
CA GLU A 226 12.63 17.35 -10.02
C GLU A 226 12.52 17.04 -11.52
N TYR A 227 13.11 17.89 -12.37
CA TYR A 227 13.13 17.74 -13.83
C TYR A 227 14.51 18.09 -14.41
N ASP A 228 14.76 17.65 -15.66
CA ASP A 228 16.02 17.91 -16.37
C ASP A 228 16.21 19.40 -16.68
N TYR A 229 17.38 19.95 -16.34
CA TYR A 229 17.70 21.35 -16.57
C TYR A 229 19.20 21.57 -16.79
N GLU A 230 19.58 22.16 -17.92
CA GLU A 230 20.96 22.60 -18.24
C GLU A 230 22.08 21.60 -17.87
N ASN A 231 22.01 20.37 -18.40
CA ASN A 231 22.94 19.25 -18.10
C ASN A 231 22.96 18.82 -16.62
N GLY A 232 21.93 19.17 -15.87
CA GLY A 232 21.72 18.78 -14.49
C GLY A 232 20.24 18.60 -14.19
N LYS A 233 19.83 18.99 -13.00
CA LYS A 233 18.46 18.88 -12.50
C LYS A 233 17.98 20.21 -11.93
N ALA A 234 16.68 20.43 -11.92
CA ALA A 234 16.08 21.56 -11.23
C ALA A 234 14.76 21.15 -10.60
N GLN A 235 14.37 21.90 -9.58
CA GLN A 235 13.06 21.80 -8.97
C GLN A 235 12.56 23.20 -8.62
N ASP A 236 11.28 23.44 -8.89
CA ASP A 236 10.59 24.67 -8.57
C ASP A 236 9.94 24.60 -7.19
N PHE A 237 10.00 25.72 -6.49
CA PHE A 237 9.42 25.97 -5.17
C PHE A 237 8.67 27.30 -5.19
N GLN A 238 7.82 27.54 -4.19
CA GLN A 238 7.07 28.79 -4.07
C GLN A 238 7.94 30.05 -4.13
N GLY A 239 9.12 29.98 -3.52
CA GLY A 239 10.08 31.09 -3.42
C GLY A 239 11.20 31.07 -4.45
N GLY A 240 11.17 30.18 -5.45
CA GLY A 240 12.17 30.13 -6.51
C GLY A 240 12.57 28.71 -6.92
N ARG A 241 13.66 28.60 -7.67
CA ARG A 241 14.18 27.34 -8.23
C ARG A 241 15.48 26.95 -7.57
N ILE A 242 15.66 25.67 -7.29
CA ILE A 242 16.96 25.09 -6.93
C ILE A 242 17.43 24.23 -8.09
N THR A 243 18.67 24.42 -8.52
CA THR A 243 19.32 23.64 -9.58
C THR A 243 20.47 22.82 -9.01
N TRP A 244 20.67 21.62 -9.53
CA TRP A 244 21.83 20.78 -9.28
C TRP A 244 22.57 20.50 -10.58
N ARG A 245 23.89 20.38 -10.51
CA ARG A 245 24.77 19.97 -11.61
C ARG A 245 25.78 18.93 -11.08
N PRO A 246 26.13 17.92 -11.89
CA PRO A 246 27.09 16.87 -11.51
C PRO A 246 28.52 17.38 -11.34
#